data_AF-A0A1V6BT49-F1
#
_entry.id   AF-A0A1V6BT49-F1
#
_cell.length_a   1.000
_cell.length_b   1.000
_cell.length_c   1.000
_cell.angle_alpha   90.00
_cell.angle_beta   90.00
_cell.angle_gamma   90.00
#
_symmetry.space_group_name_H-M   'P 1'
#
loop_
_entity.id
_entity.type
_entity.pdbx_description
1 polymer ?
#
loop_
_entity_poly.entity_id
_entity_poly.type
_entity_poly.pdbx_seq_one_letter_code
_entity_poly.pdbx_strand_id
1 'polypeptide(L)' 'MITIYKRCIYCGNYFELAKDEMDREFCNESCVINYERCQVCGNYFVSNEESSSHPTCSKECKDAINIRQRRK' A
#
# COMPACT_ATOMS: atom_id res chain seq x y z
N MET A 1 -1.22 -14.01 -26.49
CA MET A 1 -1.25 -12.87 -25.55
C MET A 1 -0.23 -13.16 -24.46
N ILE A 2 0.61 -12.19 -24.09
CA ILE A 2 1.57 -12.33 -22.99
C ILE A 2 0.91 -11.70 -21.76
N THR A 3 0.75 -12.49 -20.70
CA THR A 3 0.24 -12.03 -19.41
C THR A 3 1.40 -11.79 -18.45
N ILE A 4 1.36 -10.69 -17.72
CA ILE A 4 2.33 -10.33 -16.69
C ILE A 4 1.63 -10.41 -15.34
N TYR A 5 2.29 -10.99 -14.34
CA TYR A 5 1.83 -10.96 -12.96
C TYR A 5 2.57 -9.87 -12.19
N LYS A 6 1.82 -8.97 -11.55
CA LYS A 6 2.39 -7.88 -10.74
C LYS A 6 1.78 -7.88 -9.35
N ARG A 7 2.56 -7.46 -8.36
CA ARG A 7 2.10 -7.31 -6.98
C ARG A 7 1.50 -5.92 -6.79
N CYS A 8 0.27 -5.85 -6.28
CA CYS A 8 -0.41 -4.61 -5.97
C CYS A 8 0.31 -3.86 -4.84
N ILE A 9 0.59 -2.57 -5.05
CA ILE A 9 1.29 -1.75 -4.04
C ILE A 9 0.42 -1.41 -2.83
N TYR A 10 -0.91 -1.53 -2.94
CA TYR A 10 -1.87 -1.16 -1.90
C TYR A 10 -2.37 -2.35 -1.05
N CYS A 11 -2.59 -3.53 -1.64
CA CYS A 11 -3.05 -4.71 -0.88
C CYS A 11 -2.06 -5.88 -0.88
N GLY A 12 -0.99 -5.82 -1.66
CA GLY A 12 0.01 -6.87 -1.72
C GLY A 12 -0.37 -8.14 -2.49
N ASN A 13 -1.60 -8.25 -3.00
CA ASN A 13 -2.05 -9.36 -3.84
C ASN A 13 -1.44 -9.29 -5.24
N TYR A 14 -1.26 -10.44 -5.87
CA TYR A 14 -0.86 -10.52 -7.27
C TYR A 14 -2.08 -10.42 -8.19
N PHE A 15 -1.90 -9.76 -9.32
CA PHE A 15 -2.94 -9.63 -10.35
C PHE A 15 -2.32 -9.73 -11.75
N GLU A 16 -3.16 -10.14 -12.70
CA GLU A 16 -2.79 -10.28 -14.10
C GLU A 16 -2.92 -8.95 -14.83
N LEU A 17 -1.98 -8.71 -15.73
CA LEU A 17 -1.94 -7.55 -16.59
C LEU A 17 -1.67 -7.97 -18.02
N ALA A 18 -2.35 -7.31 -18.96
CA ALA A 18 -1.95 -7.32 -20.34
C ALA A 18 -0.62 -6.53 -20.50
N LYS A 19 0.16 -6.85 -21.53
CA LYS A 19 1.49 -6.25 -21.74
C LYS A 19 1.46 -4.72 -21.88
N ASP A 20 0.37 -4.18 -22.41
CA ASP A 20 0.10 -2.75 -22.57
C ASP A 20 -0.33 -2.04 -21.28
N GLU A 21 -0.68 -2.79 -20.22
CA GLU A 21 -1.04 -2.25 -18.90
C GLU A 21 0.10 -2.35 -17.87
N MET A 22 1.34 -2.55 -18.31
CA MET A 22 2.49 -2.83 -17.41
C MET A 22 2.76 -1.73 -16.36
N ASP A 23 2.38 -0.49 -16.67
CA ASP A 23 2.52 0.66 -15.77
C ASP A 23 1.55 0.63 -14.60
N ARG A 24 0.43 -0.11 -14.69
CA ARG A 24 -0.57 -0.20 -13.61
C ARG A 24 0.04 -0.85 -12.38
N GLU A 25 -0.05 -0.19 -11.23
CA GLU A 25 0.59 -0.64 -9.97
C GLU A 25 -0.38 -1.31 -8.99
N PHE A 26 -1.67 -1.30 -9.30
CA PHE A 26 -2.74 -1.72 -8.40
C PHE A 26 -3.76 -2.63 -9.09
N CYS A 27 -4.36 -3.54 -8.32
CA CYS A 27 -5.27 -4.54 -8.87
C CYS A 27 -6.63 -3.97 -9.29
N ASN A 28 -7.17 -2.94 -8.61
CA ASN A 28 -8.37 -2.20 -9.00
C ASN A 28 -8.49 -0.88 -8.21
N GLU A 29 -9.35 0.04 -8.68
CA GLU A 29 -9.52 1.36 -8.07
C GLU A 29 -10.01 1.29 -6.62
N SER A 30 -10.91 0.36 -6.29
CA SER A 30 -11.37 0.16 -4.91
C SER A 30 -10.21 -0.21 -3.98
N CYS A 31 -9.19 -0.93 -4.47
CA CYS A 31 -8.01 -1.27 -3.69
C CYS A 31 -7.20 -0.02 -3.31
N VAL A 32 -7.11 0.97 -4.21
CA VAL A 32 -6.38 2.23 -3.96
C VAL A 32 -7.04 3.02 -2.84
N ILE A 33 -8.37 2.98 -2.78
CA ILE A 33 -9.17 3.73 -1.80
C ILE A 33 -9.16 3.04 -0.43
N ASN A 34 -9.25 1.70 -0.41
CA ASN A 34 -9.52 0.96 0.82
C ASN A 34 -8.28 0.41 1.51
N TYR A 35 -7.13 0.34 0.85
CA TYR A 35 -5.95 -0.31 1.40
C TYR A 35 -4.72 0.56 1.36
N GLU A 36 -3.91 0.46 2.40
CA GLU A 36 -2.61 1.11 2.50
C GLU A 36 -1.55 0.14 3.00
N ARG A 37 -0.30 0.43 2.64
CA ARG A 37 0.87 -0.30 3.15
C ARG A 37 1.51 0.49 4.28
N CYS A 38 1.60 -0.12 5.46
CA CYS A 38 2.20 0.51 6.62
C CYS A 38 3.69 0.84 6.36
N GLN A 39 4.09 2.10 6.56
CA GLN A 39 5.48 2.53 6.36
C GLN A 39 6.46 2.01 7.43
N VAL A 40 5.94 1.46 8.53
CA VAL A 40 6.77 0.96 9.64
C VAL A 40 7.04 -0.53 9.51
N CYS A 41 5.99 -1.35 9.39
CA CYS A 41 6.11 -2.81 9.34
C CYS A 41 5.97 -3.40 7.93
N GLY A 42 5.45 -2.62 6.96
CA GLY A 42 5.25 -3.09 5.59
C GLY A 42 4.01 -3.96 5.37
N ASN A 43 3.20 -4.20 6.40
CA ASN A 43 1.93 -4.89 6.30
C ASN A 43 0.87 -4.05 5.59
N TYR A 44 -0.06 -4.73 4.93
CA TYR A 44 -1.21 -4.10 4.28
C TYR A 44 -2.40 -4.11 5.24
N PHE A 45 -3.15 -3.02 5.27
CA PHE A 45 -4.30 -2.86 6.16
C PHE A 45 -5.38 -2.00 5.50
N VAL A 46 -6.61 -2.08 6.03
CA VAL A 46 -7.73 -1.28 5.54
C VAL A 46 -7.59 0.15 6.05
N SER A 47 -7.64 1.12 5.14
CA SER A 47 -7.59 2.55 5.44
C SER A 47 -8.90 2.98 6.08
N ASN A 48 -8.86 3.32 7.37
CA ASN A 48 -10.02 3.78 8.14
C ASN A 48 -10.07 5.32 8.32
N GLU A 49 -9.09 6.05 7.79
CA GLU A 49 -8.96 7.51 7.91
C GLU A 49 -8.63 8.13 6.54
N GLU A 50 -8.81 9.45 6.39
CA GLU A 50 -8.31 10.17 5.20
C GLU A 50 -6.82 9.86 4.99
N SER A 51 -6.44 9.44 3.77
CA SER A 51 -5.08 8.99 3.44
C SER A 51 -4.03 9.91 4.05
N SER A 52 -3.29 9.37 5.01
CA SER A 52 -2.19 10.07 5.66
C SER A 52 -0.92 9.91 4.83
N SER A 53 -0.07 10.92 4.76
CA SER A 53 1.27 10.80 4.15
C SER A 53 2.13 9.70 4.77
N HIS A 54 1.75 9.23 5.97
CA HIS A 54 2.45 8.23 6.76
C HIS A 54 1.48 7.17 7.31
N PRO A 55 0.96 6.27 6.46
CA PRO A 55 -0.02 5.27 6.86
C PRO A 55 0.58 4.27 7.86
N THR A 56 -0.16 4.01 8.94
CA THR A 56 0.26 3.09 10.01
C THR A 56 -0.88 2.16 10.41
N CYS A 57 -0.58 0.86 10.58
CA CYS A 57 -1.60 -0.16 10.82
C CYS A 57 -1.95 -0.37 12.30
N SER A 58 -1.18 0.20 13.22
CA SER A 58 -1.37 0.04 14.66
C SER A 58 -0.85 1.24 15.42
N LYS A 59 -1.28 1.38 16.68
CA LYS A 59 -0.75 2.40 17.60
C LYS A 59 0.76 2.27 17.76
N GLU A 60 1.31 1.06 17.84
CA GLU A 60 2.76 0.88 17.97
C GLU A 60 3.51 1.39 16.73
N CYS A 61 2.95 1.16 15.53
CA CYS A 61 3.50 1.72 14.30
C CYS A 61 3.40 3.25 14.28
N LYS A 62 2.29 3.83 14.74
CA LYS A 62 2.10 5.27 14.86
C LYS A 62 3.11 5.91 15.83
N ASP A 63 3.36 5.27 16.96
CA ASP A 63 4.34 5.75 17.94
C ASP A 63 5.77 5.65 17.38
N ALA A 64 6.09 4.54 16.68
CA ALA A 64 7.39 4.35 16.05
C ALA A 64 7.70 5.40 14.96
N ILE A 65 6.72 5.79 14.14
CA ILE A 65 6.93 6.80 13.10
C ILE A 65 7.12 8.21 13.69
N ASN A 66 6.37 8.55 14.75
CA ASN A 66 6.54 9.81 15.48
C ASN A 66 7.94 9.93 16.10
N ILE A 67 8.49 8.84 16.64
CA ILE A 67 9.86 8.81 17.17
C ILE A 67 10.88 9.04 16.05
N ARG A 68 10.70 8.41 14.89
CA ARG A 68 11.59 8.59 13.73
C ARG A 68 11.60 10.03 13.22
N GLN A 69 10.44 10.68 13.17
CA GLN A 69 10.30 12.06 12.70
C GLN A 69 10.91 13.09 13.65
N ARG A 70 10.86 12.88 14.97
CA ARG A 70 11.48 13.78 15.97
C ARG A 70 13.01 13.72 16.03
N ARG A 71 13.62 12.70 15.40
CA ARG A 71 15.08 12.52 15.34
C ARG A 71 15.73 13.12 14.10
N LYS A 72 14.93 13.68 13.18
CA LYS A 72 15.38 14.48 12.04
C LYS A 72 15.33 15.95 12.41
#